data_AF-A0A7X9KM09-F1
#
_entry.id   AF-A0A7X9KM09-F1
#
_cell.length_a   1.000
_cell.length_b   1.000
_cell.length_c   1.000
_cell.angle_alpha   90.00
_cell.angle_beta   90.00
_cell.angle_gamma   90.00
#
_symmetry.space_group_name_H-M   'P 1'
#
loop_
_entity.id
_entity.type
_entity.pdbx_description
1 polymer ?
#
loop_
_entity_poly.entity_id
_entity_poly.type
_entity_poly.pdbx_seq_one_letter_code
_entity_poly.pdbx_strand_id
1 'polypeptide(L)'
;DMVEGVYTLPVLRTLQAGGVAAVELLSLLGKPLVGVEQEKALAIVRSNAGVVAATGVAREWAVRAESACDRLPASAATEVLRAAPAALLASI
;
A
#
# COMPACT_ATOMS: atom_id res chain seq x y z
N ASP A 1 -8.35 -1.22 -10.06
CA ASP A 1 -6.91 -0.88 -10.10
C ASP A 1 -6.13 -1.55 -11.23
N MET A 2 -5.46 -2.70 -11.05
CA MET A 2 -4.53 -3.22 -12.07
C MET A 2 -5.18 -3.52 -13.42
N VAL A 3 -6.39 -4.10 -13.42
CA VAL A 3 -7.18 -4.34 -14.64
C VAL A 3 -7.53 -3.03 -15.36
N GLU A 4 -7.71 -1.95 -14.61
CA GLU A 4 -8.01 -0.61 -15.12
C GLU A 4 -6.73 0.17 -15.49
N GLY A 5 -5.55 -0.46 -15.39
CA GLY A 5 -4.26 0.18 -15.64
C GLY A 5 -3.77 1.11 -14.52
N VAL A 6 -4.43 1.10 -13.35
CA VAL A 6 -4.02 1.88 -12.19
C VAL A 6 -3.08 1.05 -11.32
N TYR A 7 -1.79 1.38 -11.35
CA TYR A 7 -0.74 0.67 -10.60
C TYR A 7 -0.51 1.36 -9.26
N THR A 8 -1.21 0.88 -8.23
CA THR A 8 -1.12 1.42 -6.87
C THR A 8 0.18 1.05 -6.18
N LEU A 9 0.44 1.65 -5.00
CA LEU A 9 1.71 1.56 -4.29
C LEU A 9 2.26 0.11 -4.12
N PRO A 10 1.47 -0.92 -3.79
CA PRO A 10 1.97 -2.29 -3.71
C PRO A 10 2.59 -2.80 -5.03
N VAL A 11 2.00 -2.44 -6.16
CA VAL A 11 2.51 -2.78 -7.51
C VAL A 11 3.83 -2.09 -7.75
N LEU A 12 3.89 -0.78 -7.51
CA LEU A 12 5.10 0.02 -7.69
C LEU A 12 6.26 -0.47 -6.81
N ARG A 13 5.98 -0.82 -5.56
CA ARG A 13 6.99 -1.40 -4.65
C ARG A 13 7.44 -2.79 -5.09
N THR A 14 6.55 -3.61 -5.63
CA THR A 14 6.92 -4.91 -6.20
C THR A 14 7.86 -4.75 -7.39
N LEU A 15 7.58 -3.80 -8.29
CA LEU A 15 8.45 -3.50 -9.43
C LEU A 15 9.81 -2.94 -8.97
N GLN A 16 9.80 -2.02 -7.99
CA GLN A 16 11.01 -1.41 -7.45
C GLN A 16 11.94 -2.42 -6.77
N ALA A 17 11.39 -3.46 -6.13
CA ALA A 17 12.17 -4.52 -5.50
C ALA A 17 13.00 -5.35 -6.51
N GLY A 18 12.63 -5.32 -7.80
CA GLY A 18 13.33 -6.04 -8.86
C GLY A 18 13.19 -7.56 -8.78
N GLY A 19 14.06 -8.27 -9.50
CA GLY A 19 14.09 -9.73 -9.54
C GLY A 19 12.99 -10.36 -10.42
N VAL A 20 12.83 -11.68 -10.29
CA VAL A 20 11.94 -12.48 -11.15
C VAL A 20 10.50 -12.02 -11.05
N ALA A 21 10.00 -11.77 -9.83
CA ALA A 21 8.64 -11.30 -9.60
C ALA A 21 8.36 -9.95 -10.28
N ALA A 22 9.32 -9.01 -10.26
CA ALA A 22 9.17 -7.72 -10.93
C ALA A 22 9.12 -7.85 -12.46
N VAL A 23 9.99 -8.69 -13.03
CA VAL A 23 10.01 -8.98 -14.48
C VAL A 23 8.71 -9.65 -14.92
N GLU A 24 8.25 -10.64 -14.16
CA GLU A 24 7.03 -11.37 -14.45
C GLU A 24 5.80 -10.46 -14.34
N LEU A 25 5.72 -9.65 -13.28
CA LEU A 25 4.67 -8.65 -13.13
C LEU A 25 4.66 -7.66 -14.30
N LEU A 26 5.83 -7.09 -14.64
CA LEU A 26 5.95 -6.14 -15.75
C LEU A 26 5.48 -6.73 -17.09
N SER A 27 5.68 -8.04 -17.31
CA SER A 27 5.24 -8.72 -18.54
C SER A 27 3.72 -8.88 -18.67
N LEU A 28 3.00 -8.81 -17.54
CA LEU A 28 1.54 -8.89 -17.44
C LEU A 28 0.91 -7.49 -17.52
N LEU A 29 1.57 -6.47 -16.96
CA LEU A 29 1.06 -5.10 -16.96
C LEU A 29 1.00 -4.50 -18.38
N GLY A 30 -0.03 -3.69 -18.65
CA GLY A 30 -0.26 -3.05 -19.94
C GLY A 30 -1.01 -3.89 -20.98
N LYS A 31 -1.37 -5.13 -20.63
CA LYS A 31 -2.26 -6.01 -21.41
C LYS A 31 -3.59 -6.16 -20.69
N PRO A 32 -4.67 -6.58 -21.37
CA PRO A 32 -5.92 -6.92 -20.71
C PRO A 32 -5.70 -8.04 -19.68
N LEU A 33 -5.75 -7.71 -18.39
CA LEU A 33 -5.63 -8.70 -17.32
C LEU A 33 -6.98 -9.40 -17.14
N VAL A 34 -7.12 -10.59 -17.70
CA VAL A 34 -8.35 -11.39 -17.64
C VAL A 34 -8.11 -12.77 -17.04
N GLY A 35 -9.03 -13.22 -16.18
CA GLY A 35 -8.98 -14.56 -15.56
C GLY A 35 -7.64 -14.86 -14.91
N VAL A 36 -6.94 -15.88 -15.43
CA VAL A 36 -5.67 -16.40 -14.89
C VAL A 36 -4.57 -15.34 -14.83
N GLU A 37 -4.52 -14.39 -15.76
CA GLU A 37 -3.50 -13.33 -15.75
C GLU A 37 -3.73 -12.35 -14.60
N GLN A 38 -4.99 -12.03 -14.30
CA GLN A 38 -5.36 -11.19 -13.17
C GLN A 38 -5.02 -11.86 -11.84
N GLU A 39 -5.37 -13.15 -11.71
CA GLU A 39 -5.05 -13.94 -10.51
C GLU A 39 -3.54 -14.04 -10.29
N LYS A 40 -2.78 -14.24 -11.36
CA LYS A 40 -1.32 -14.30 -11.32
C LYS A 40 -0.70 -12.97 -10.90
N ALA A 41 -1.15 -11.85 -11.48
CA ALA A 41 -0.69 -10.52 -11.09
C ALA A 41 -0.97 -10.24 -9.59
N LEU A 42 -2.17 -10.60 -9.11
CA LEU A 42 -2.53 -10.48 -7.70
C LEU A 42 -1.65 -11.35 -6.80
N ALA A 43 -1.39 -12.59 -7.20
CA ALA A 43 -0.54 -13.51 -6.46
C ALA A 43 0.90 -12.98 -6.34
N ILE A 44 1.47 -12.44 -7.42
CA ILE A 44 2.83 -11.86 -7.41
C ILE A 44 2.90 -10.69 -6.42
N VAL A 45 1.94 -9.76 -6.48
CA VAL A 45 1.94 -8.58 -5.59
C VAL A 45 1.74 -8.96 -4.11
N ARG A 46 0.89 -9.95 -3.83
CA ARG A 46 0.57 -10.40 -2.46
C ARG A 46 1.63 -11.31 -1.83
N SER A 47 2.25 -12.19 -2.62
CA SER A 47 3.27 -13.13 -2.12
C SER A 47 4.63 -12.48 -1.92
N ASN A 48 4.87 -11.33 -2.57
CA ASN A 48 6.12 -10.62 -2.48
C ASN A 48 6.04 -9.41 -1.54
N ALA A 49 7.17 -8.75 -1.32
CA ALA A 49 7.30 -7.65 -0.35
C ALA A 49 6.50 -6.37 -0.69
N GLY A 50 5.75 -6.31 -1.81
CA GLY A 50 5.02 -5.12 -2.24
C GLY A 50 3.95 -4.65 -1.26
N VAL A 51 3.11 -5.57 -0.78
CA VAL A 51 2.09 -5.27 0.24
C VAL A 51 2.75 -4.86 1.55
N VAL A 52 3.76 -5.62 2.00
CA VAL A 52 4.51 -5.32 3.24
C VAL A 52 5.15 -3.93 3.19
N ALA A 53 5.77 -3.57 2.05
CA ALA A 53 6.37 -2.26 1.85
C ALA A 53 5.33 -1.13 1.84
N ALA A 54 4.16 -1.34 1.21
CA ALA A 54 3.07 -0.37 1.23
C ALA A 54 2.50 -0.17 2.65
N THR A 55 2.32 -1.25 3.41
CA THR A 55 1.91 -1.20 4.82
C THR A 55 2.96 -0.49 5.68
N GLY A 56 4.25 -0.68 5.38
CA GLY A 56 5.34 0.06 6.02
C GLY A 56 5.21 1.58 5.81
N VAL A 57 4.97 2.01 4.56
CA VAL A 57 4.72 3.42 4.24
C VAL A 57 3.48 3.95 4.98
N ALA A 58 2.41 3.17 5.05
CA ALA A 58 1.20 3.57 5.75
C ALA A 58 1.47 3.78 7.26
N ARG A 59 2.27 2.91 7.88
CA ARG A 59 2.71 3.04 9.27
C ARG A 59 3.55 4.28 9.51
N GLU A 60 4.49 4.59 8.61
CA GLU A 60 5.29 5.82 8.68
C GLU A 60 4.40 7.07 8.67
N TRP A 61 3.38 7.09 7.81
CA TRP A 61 2.45 8.20 7.74
C TRP A 61 1.55 8.31 8.96
N ALA A 62 1.12 7.20 9.56
CA ALA A 62 0.37 7.24 10.82
C ALA A 62 1.18 7.90 11.95
N VAL A 63 2.45 7.53 12.10
CA VAL A 63 3.36 8.16 13.09
C VAL A 63 3.54 9.66 12.83
N ARG A 64 3.67 10.05 11.57
CA ARG A 64 3.76 11.47 11.19
C ARG A 64 2.47 12.24 11.50
N ALA A 65 1.31 11.63 11.25
CA ALA A 65 0.01 12.22 11.54
C ALA A 65 -0.20 12.39 13.05
N GLU A 66 0.18 11.40 13.85
CA GLU A 66 0.21 11.50 15.30
C GLU A 66 1.08 12.68 15.75
N SER A 67 2.33 12.74 15.28
CA SER A 67 3.28 13.82 15.64
C SER A 67 2.77 15.21 15.21
N ALA A 68 2.08 15.30 14.07
CA ALA A 68 1.54 16.57 13.60
C ALA A 68 0.47 17.17 14.53
N CYS A 69 -0.19 16.35 15.34
CA CYS A 69 -1.19 16.78 16.32
C CYS A 69 -0.56 17.55 17.50
N ASP A 70 0.76 17.48 17.71
CA ASP A 70 1.47 18.24 18.74
C ASP A 70 1.36 19.76 18.55
N ARG A 71 1.01 20.20 17.33
CA ARG A 71 0.79 21.62 16.99
C ARG A 71 -0.63 22.09 17.24
N LEU A 72 -1.54 21.20 17.66
CA LEU A 72 -2.94 21.52 17.90
C LEU A 72 -3.18 21.77 19.40
N PRO A 73 -4.15 22.62 19.77
CA PRO A 73 -4.55 22.79 21.16
C PRO A 73 -5.01 21.46 21.77
N ALA A 74 -4.72 21.25 23.06
CA ALA A 74 -5.18 20.07 23.78
C ALA A 74 -6.71 20.05 23.86
N SER A 75 -7.32 19.01 23.28
CA SER A 75 -8.77 18.83 23.27
C SER A 75 -9.10 17.36 23.03
N ALA A 76 -10.31 16.94 23.38
CA ALA A 76 -10.80 15.59 23.04
C ALA A 76 -10.76 15.33 21.53
N ALA A 77 -11.00 16.35 20.71
CA ALA A 77 -10.91 16.24 19.25
C ALA A 77 -9.47 15.96 18.79
N THR A 78 -8.47 16.61 19.41
CA THR A 78 -7.05 16.38 19.11
C THR A 78 -6.62 14.96 19.47
N GLU A 79 -7.08 14.43 20.61
CA GLU A 79 -6.79 13.05 21.02
C GLU A 79 -7.40 12.01 20.05
N VAL A 80 -8.65 12.20 19.64
CA VAL A 80 -9.30 11.31 18.66
C VAL A 80 -8.60 11.38 17.31
N LEU A 81 -8.27 12.59 16.84
CA LEU A 81 -7.56 12.77 15.58
C LEU A 81 -6.17 12.12 15.60
N ARG A 82 -5.47 12.21 16.73
CA ARG A 82 -4.16 11.57 16.94
C ARG A 82 -4.27 10.04 16.87
N ALA A 83 -5.28 9.43 17.48
CA ALA A 83 -5.44 7.98 17.52
C ALA A 83 -5.99 7.37 16.21
N ALA A 84 -6.71 8.14 15.40
CA ALA A 84 -7.42 7.63 14.23
C ALA A 84 -6.54 6.93 13.17
N PRO A 85 -5.34 7.43 12.81
CA PRO A 85 -4.48 6.77 11.82
C PRO A 85 -4.03 5.37 12.25
N ALA A 86 -3.60 5.21 13.50
CA ALA A 86 -3.20 3.91 14.04
C ALA A 86 -4.39 2.94 14.13
N ALA A 87 -5.57 3.42 14.53
CA ALA A 87 -6.78 2.62 14.57
C ALA A 87 -7.20 2.12 13.18
N LEU A 88 -7.12 2.97 12.15
CA LEU A 88 -7.41 2.58 10.77
C LEU A 88 -6.43 1.50 10.28
N LEU A 89 -5.13 1.65 10.56
CA LEU A 89 -4.13 0.63 10.21
C LEU A 89 -4.31 -0.71 10.92
N ALA A 90 -4.89 -0.72 12.12
CA ALA A 90 -5.15 -1.95 12.85
C ALA A 90 -6.36 -2.74 12.30
N SER A 91 -7.17 -2.12 11.44
CA SER A 91 -8.37 -2.74 10.86
C SER A 91 -8.15 -3.47 9.53
N ILE A 92 -6.93 -3.45 8.99
CA ILE A 92 -6.57 -4.01 7.67
C ILE A 92 -5.75 -5.29 7.77
#